data_AF-A0A6P2QHJ7-F1
#
_entry.id   AF-A0A6P2QHJ7-F1
#
_cell.length_a   1.000
_cell.length_b   1.000
_cell.length_c   1.000
_cell.angle_alpha   90.00
_cell.angle_beta   90.00
_cell.angle_gamma   90.00
#
_symmetry.space_group_name_H-M   'P 1'
#
loop_
_entity.id
_entity.type
_entity.pdbx_description
1 polymer ?
#
loop_
_entity_poly.entity_id
_entity_poly.type
_entity_poly.pdbx_seq_one_letter_code
_entity_poly.pdbx_strand_id
1 'polypeptide(L)'
;MAAAAPAFAQSSVTLYGIVDNGIGYQSNATTLGSTIGGKSVVRMNQGVWAGSRFGLKGAEDLGGGTKAIFTLESGFNSGTGATQYTDAMFGRQAWVGLTNATYGTLTAGRQYASYYQTMSAFSPTTWITGYYGAHPGDVDGLDTTYRANNTLEYTSPKWYGLTLSGSYSFGGVAGSTNAGSTWATGIRSFILEARYGAVPTSYPGTAHRCNSLSLYDAPGAQRERQVRNG
;
A
#
# COMPACT_ATOMS: atom_id res chain seq x y z
N MET A 1 -14.06 37.52 -29.74
CA MET A 1 -13.90 37.52 -28.26
C MET A 1 -14.10 36.09 -27.78
N ALA A 2 -13.04 35.40 -27.38
CA ALA A 2 -13.16 34.10 -26.73
C ALA A 2 -13.43 34.34 -25.24
N ALA A 3 -14.64 34.05 -24.79
CA ALA A 3 -14.98 34.06 -23.38
C ALA A 3 -14.50 32.73 -22.77
N ALA A 4 -13.39 32.76 -22.03
CA ALA A 4 -13.02 31.67 -21.15
C ALA A 4 -14.01 31.70 -19.96
N ALA A 5 -14.94 30.75 -19.92
CA ALA A 5 -15.77 30.56 -18.73
C ALA A 5 -14.84 30.25 -17.55
N PRO A 6 -15.03 30.87 -16.36
CA PRO A 6 -14.36 30.41 -15.16
C PRO A 6 -14.88 29.00 -14.89
N ALA A 7 -14.03 27.99 -15.13
CA ALA A 7 -14.28 26.66 -14.62
C ALA A 7 -14.16 26.77 -13.10
N PHE A 8 -15.30 26.84 -12.41
CA PHE A 8 -15.36 26.65 -10.97
C PHE A 8 -15.10 25.16 -10.69
N ALA A 9 -13.84 24.73 -10.79
CA ALA A 9 -13.41 23.45 -10.29
C ALA A 9 -13.70 23.42 -8.79
N GLN A 10 -14.57 22.51 -8.34
CA GLN A 10 -14.85 22.36 -6.92
C GLN A 10 -13.66 21.67 -6.25
N SER A 11 -12.58 22.44 -6.04
CA SER A 11 -11.39 22.00 -5.33
C SER A 11 -11.78 21.67 -3.88
N SER A 12 -11.47 20.45 -3.46
CA SER A 12 -11.73 20.01 -2.10
C SER A 12 -10.45 19.51 -1.45
N VAL A 13 -10.23 19.93 -0.22
CA VAL A 13 -9.19 19.41 0.66
C VAL A 13 -9.89 18.69 1.79
N THR A 14 -9.46 17.46 2.04
CA THR A 14 -9.94 16.60 3.10
C THR A 14 -8.82 16.39 4.11
N LEU A 15 -9.04 16.85 5.34
CA LEU A 15 -8.30 16.36 6.50
C LEU A 15 -8.86 14.99 6.89
N TYR A 16 -7.99 14.00 7.04
CA TYR A 16 -8.35 12.65 7.44
C TYR A 16 -7.33 12.10 8.45
N GLY A 17 -7.68 11.01 9.12
CA GLY A 17 -6.77 10.32 10.02
C GLY A 17 -7.36 9.04 10.59
N ILE A 18 -6.49 8.29 11.26
CA ILE A 18 -6.83 7.08 12.02
C ILE A 18 -6.05 7.15 13.33
N VAL A 19 -6.73 6.83 14.43
CA VAL A 19 -6.09 6.59 15.74
C VAL A 19 -6.45 5.17 16.15
N ASP A 20 -5.44 4.32 16.26
CA ASP A 20 -5.61 2.91 16.58
C ASP A 20 -4.79 2.55 17.82
N ASN A 21 -5.51 2.14 18.86
CA ASN A 21 -5.03 1.90 20.22
C ASN A 21 -5.63 0.62 20.77
N GLY A 22 -4.80 -0.19 21.42
CA GLY A 22 -5.23 -1.38 22.14
C GLY A 22 -4.39 -1.64 23.37
N ILE A 23 -4.85 -2.55 24.24
CA ILE A 23 -4.05 -3.10 25.32
C ILE A 23 -3.64 -4.50 24.92
N GLY A 24 -2.33 -4.79 24.98
CA GLY A 24 -1.77 -6.10 24.70
C GLY A 24 -1.15 -6.72 25.94
N TYR A 25 -1.38 -8.00 26.12
CA TYR A 25 -0.62 -8.86 27.03
C TYR A 25 0.30 -9.76 26.22
N GLN A 26 1.60 -9.72 26.52
CA GLN A 26 2.59 -10.62 25.95
C GLN A 26 3.17 -11.44 27.10
N SER A 27 2.97 -12.76 27.09
CA SER A 27 3.38 -13.63 28.20
C SER A 27 4.91 -13.83 28.28
N ASN A 28 5.61 -13.68 27.15
CA ASN A 28 7.06 -13.84 27.02
C ASN A 28 7.63 -12.74 26.13
N ALA A 29 7.96 -11.59 26.71
CA ALA A 29 8.65 -10.49 26.06
C ALA A 29 10.12 -10.47 26.47
N THR A 30 11.00 -10.21 25.49
CA THR A 30 12.45 -10.07 25.64
C THR A 30 12.91 -8.76 24.98
N THR A 31 14.16 -8.38 25.20
CA THR A 31 14.80 -7.28 24.44
C THR A 31 15.09 -7.74 23.01
N LEU A 32 15.05 -6.79 22.06
CA LEU A 32 15.41 -7.04 20.66
C LEU A 32 16.75 -7.79 20.55
N GLY A 33 16.75 -8.90 19.81
CA GLY A 33 17.92 -9.76 19.62
C GLY A 33 18.10 -10.87 20.66
N SER A 34 17.30 -10.91 21.73
CA SER A 34 17.33 -12.01 22.71
C SER A 34 16.14 -12.96 22.57
N THR A 35 16.39 -14.26 22.66
CA THR A 35 15.37 -15.33 22.69
C THR A 35 15.24 -16.01 24.06
N ILE A 36 16.00 -15.57 25.06
CA ILE A 36 16.07 -16.20 26.39
C ILE A 36 15.68 -15.18 27.48
N GLY A 37 15.10 -15.66 28.58
CA GLY A 37 14.82 -14.85 29.77
C GLY A 37 13.57 -13.97 29.66
N GLY A 38 12.61 -14.36 28.82
CA GLY A 38 11.38 -13.60 28.61
C GLY A 38 10.51 -13.52 29.87
N LYS A 39 9.82 -12.39 30.04
CA LYS A 39 8.84 -12.16 31.11
C LYS A 39 7.54 -11.60 30.54
N SER A 40 6.45 -11.70 31.31
CA SER A 40 5.19 -11.14 30.89
C SER A 40 5.19 -9.60 30.93
N VAL A 41 4.46 -8.98 30.01
CA VAL A 41 4.25 -7.53 29.98
C VAL A 41 2.84 -7.22 29.51
N VAL A 42 2.22 -6.23 30.15
CA VAL A 42 1.02 -5.55 29.66
C VAL A 42 1.45 -4.19 29.13
N ARG A 43 1.07 -3.86 27.90
CA ARG A 43 1.40 -2.57 27.29
C ARG A 43 0.28 -2.06 26.42
N MET A 44 0.25 -0.74 26.25
CA MET A 44 -0.54 -0.14 25.18
C MET A 44 0.13 -0.45 23.84
N ASN A 45 -0.61 -1.04 22.93
CA ASN A 45 -0.22 -1.23 21.54
C ASN A 45 -0.87 -0.15 20.68
N GLN A 46 -0.15 0.25 19.64
CA GLN A 46 -0.55 1.29 18.70
C GLN A 46 -0.54 0.71 17.29
N GLY A 47 -1.55 1.04 16.49
CA GLY A 47 -1.57 0.71 15.07
C GLY A 47 -1.48 -0.78 14.78
N VAL A 48 -2.31 -1.59 15.43
CA VAL A 48 -2.38 -3.03 15.16
C VAL A 48 -3.24 -3.31 13.94
N TRP A 49 -4.42 -2.69 13.83
CA TRP A 49 -5.27 -2.76 12.64
C TRP A 49 -4.84 -1.77 11.58
N ALA A 50 -4.44 -0.57 11.98
CA ALA A 50 -3.96 0.44 11.06
C ALA A 50 -3.01 1.42 11.74
N GLY A 51 -1.81 1.59 11.19
CA GLY A 51 -0.86 2.59 11.69
C GLY A 51 -1.49 3.98 11.84
N SER A 52 -1.49 4.49 13.10
CA SER A 52 -2.01 5.79 13.50
C SER A 52 -1.40 6.93 12.70
N ARG A 53 -2.25 7.81 12.17
CA ARG A 53 -1.86 8.83 11.20
C ARG A 53 -2.88 9.94 11.06
N PHE A 54 -2.43 11.08 10.57
CA PHE A 54 -3.29 12.14 10.05
C PHE A 54 -2.74 12.64 8.72
N GLY A 55 -3.59 13.17 7.86
CA GLY A 55 -3.16 13.66 6.56
C GLY A 55 -4.16 14.57 5.90
N LEU A 56 -3.67 15.30 4.90
CA LEU A 56 -4.42 16.14 4.00
C LEU A 56 -4.36 15.51 2.62
N LYS A 57 -5.51 15.34 1.97
CA LYS A 57 -5.58 14.96 0.56
C LYS A 57 -6.54 15.86 -0.17
N GLY A 58 -6.34 16.04 -1.47
CA GLY A 58 -7.24 16.84 -2.26
C GLY A 58 -7.24 16.44 -3.72
N ALA A 59 -8.26 16.93 -4.42
CA ALA A 59 -8.41 16.80 -5.85
C ALA A 59 -8.96 18.11 -6.41
N GLU A 60 -8.37 18.56 -7.51
CA GLU A 60 -8.78 19.72 -8.29
C GLU A 60 -9.04 19.28 -9.73
N ASP A 61 -10.22 19.58 -10.25
CA ASP A 61 -10.57 19.29 -11.63
C ASP A 61 -9.92 20.31 -12.57
N LEU A 62 -9.08 19.84 -13.48
CA LEU A 62 -8.40 20.68 -14.48
C LEU A 62 -9.16 20.74 -15.81
N GLY A 63 -10.30 20.04 -15.91
CA GLY A 63 -11.06 19.85 -17.13
C GLY A 63 -10.59 18.64 -17.94
N GLY A 64 -11.40 18.26 -18.94
CA GLY A 64 -11.08 17.12 -19.83
C GLY A 64 -10.99 15.77 -19.12
N GLY A 65 -11.54 15.64 -17.92
CA GLY A 65 -11.45 14.44 -17.08
C GLY A 65 -10.13 14.27 -16.34
N THR A 66 -9.22 15.25 -16.43
CA THR A 66 -7.95 15.27 -15.70
C THR A 66 -8.10 15.99 -14.37
N LYS A 67 -7.53 15.42 -13.31
CA LYS A 67 -7.49 16.04 -11.99
C LYS A 67 -6.07 16.16 -11.48
N ALA A 68 -5.73 17.29 -10.87
CA ALA A 68 -4.58 17.40 -9.98
C ALA A 68 -4.95 16.79 -8.62
N ILE A 69 -4.06 15.98 -8.07
CA ILE A 69 -4.25 15.30 -6.79
C ILE A 69 -3.00 15.45 -5.92
N PHE A 70 -3.19 15.42 -4.60
CA PHE A 70 -2.07 15.40 -3.66
C PHE A 70 -2.41 14.61 -2.40
N THR A 71 -1.38 14.17 -1.69
CA THR A 71 -1.50 13.66 -0.32
C THR A 71 -0.28 14.05 0.50
N LEU A 72 -0.54 14.56 1.70
CA LEU A 72 0.43 14.83 2.76
C LEU A 72 -0.01 14.06 4.01
N GLU A 73 0.76 13.07 4.46
CA GLU A 73 0.38 12.15 5.54
C GLU A 73 1.53 12.00 6.53
N SER A 74 1.20 12.16 7.81
CA SER A 74 2.11 11.97 8.94
C SER A 74 1.66 10.81 9.82
N GLY A 75 2.62 10.02 10.29
CA GLY A 75 2.40 8.97 11.26
C GLY A 75 2.77 9.45 12.64
N PHE A 76 2.01 9.05 13.65
CA PHE A 76 2.29 9.42 15.04
C PHE A 76 1.97 8.27 16.00
N ASN A 77 2.65 8.28 17.14
CA ASN A 77 2.33 7.43 18.28
C ASN A 77 1.35 8.17 19.19
N SER A 78 0.13 7.66 19.36
CA SER A 78 -0.88 8.39 20.14
C SER A 78 -0.67 8.28 21.67
N GLY A 79 0.15 7.34 22.13
CA GLY A 79 0.51 7.19 23.54
C GLY A 79 1.63 8.14 24.00
N THR A 80 2.52 8.56 23.08
CA THR A 80 3.65 9.44 23.41
C THR A 80 3.64 10.77 22.69
N GLY A 81 2.80 10.94 21.66
CA GLY A 81 2.80 12.10 20.76
C GLY A 81 3.98 12.15 19.79
N ALA A 82 4.87 11.15 19.81
CA ALA A 82 6.04 11.12 18.94
C ALA A 82 5.66 10.88 17.48
N THR A 83 6.38 11.50 16.56
CA THR A 83 6.27 11.21 15.12
C THR A 83 6.79 9.80 14.82
N GLN A 84 6.13 9.09 13.90
CA GLN A 84 6.56 7.74 13.49
C GLN A 84 7.85 7.76 12.66
N TYR A 85 8.12 8.87 11.96
CA TYR A 85 9.31 9.05 11.13
C TYR A 85 9.99 10.35 11.54
N THR A 86 11.22 10.25 12.06
CA THR A 86 12.03 11.39 12.49
C THR A 86 12.43 12.24 11.27
N ASP A 87 12.57 13.56 11.47
CA ASP A 87 13.03 14.53 10.46
C ASP A 87 12.14 14.68 9.21
N ALA A 88 10.92 14.14 9.22
CA ALA A 88 9.95 14.39 8.16
C ALA A 88 8.54 14.60 8.72
N MET A 89 8.03 15.83 8.60
CA MET A 89 6.67 16.18 9.03
C MET A 89 5.61 15.29 8.35
N PHE A 90 5.80 14.95 7.08
CA PHE A 90 4.96 14.05 6.30
C PHE A 90 5.71 12.77 5.91
N GLY A 91 6.29 12.11 6.91
CA GLY A 91 7.14 10.93 6.70
C GLY A 91 6.41 9.69 6.17
N ARG A 92 5.08 9.68 6.15
CA ARG A 92 4.31 8.63 5.46
C ARG A 92 4.19 8.99 3.98
N GLN A 93 3.38 9.96 3.60
CA GLN A 93 3.24 10.31 2.18
C GLN A 93 3.39 11.82 1.97
N ALA A 94 4.11 12.20 0.92
CA ALA A 94 4.20 13.59 0.50
C ALA A 94 4.38 13.64 -1.02
N TRP A 95 3.28 13.70 -1.75
CA TRP A 95 3.29 13.65 -3.21
C TRP A 95 2.17 14.49 -3.83
N VAL A 96 2.41 14.87 -5.09
CA VAL A 96 1.43 15.49 -5.99
C VAL A 96 1.35 14.68 -7.28
N GLY A 97 0.27 14.81 -8.03
CA GLY A 97 0.12 14.06 -9.26
C GLY A 97 -1.05 14.51 -10.12
N LEU A 98 -1.17 13.85 -11.27
CA LEU A 98 -2.26 13.99 -12.21
C LEU A 98 -2.93 12.63 -12.40
N THR A 99 -4.26 12.61 -12.42
CA THR A 99 -5.04 11.41 -12.70
C THR A 99 -6.07 11.69 -13.78
N ASN A 100 -6.24 10.73 -14.69
CA ASN A 100 -7.22 10.77 -15.76
C ASN A 100 -7.70 9.34 -16.06
N ALA A 101 -9.00 9.14 -16.25
CA ALA A 101 -9.57 7.81 -16.49
C ALA A 101 -9.05 7.12 -17.77
N THR A 102 -8.61 7.90 -18.76
CA THR A 102 -8.08 7.42 -20.05
C THR A 102 -6.57 7.20 -20.02
N TYR A 103 -5.82 8.04 -19.30
CA TYR A 103 -4.36 8.01 -19.32
C TYR A 103 -3.73 7.40 -18.06
N GLY A 104 -4.49 7.21 -16.99
CA GLY A 104 -4.01 6.67 -15.73
C GLY A 104 -3.58 7.77 -14.76
N THR A 105 -2.71 7.42 -13.82
CA THR A 105 -2.28 8.28 -12.73
C THR A 105 -0.77 8.36 -12.70
N LEU A 106 -0.22 9.57 -12.72
CA LEU A 106 1.20 9.84 -12.53
C LEU A 106 1.37 10.69 -11.26
N THR A 107 2.25 10.26 -10.36
CA THR A 107 2.52 10.93 -9.09
C THR A 107 4.02 11.11 -8.88
N ALA A 108 4.38 12.17 -8.16
CA ALA A 108 5.74 12.56 -7.87
C ALA A 108 5.89 12.95 -6.39
N GLY A 109 6.86 12.36 -5.70
CA GLY A 109 7.20 12.71 -4.31
C GLY A 109 7.59 11.50 -3.46
N ARG A 110 7.39 11.61 -2.14
CA ARG A 110 7.58 10.53 -1.20
C ARG A 110 6.33 9.66 -1.13
N GLN A 111 6.43 8.40 -1.53
CA GLN A 111 5.28 7.51 -1.61
C GLN A 111 5.67 6.03 -1.60
N TYR A 112 4.65 5.17 -1.57
CA TYR A 112 4.85 3.76 -1.86
C TYR A 112 5.20 3.56 -3.33
N ALA A 113 6.11 2.63 -3.59
CA ALA A 113 6.44 2.19 -4.95
C ALA A 113 5.43 1.15 -5.48
N SER A 114 5.47 0.88 -6.78
CA SER A 114 4.55 0.01 -7.53
C SER A 114 4.35 -1.38 -6.94
N TYR A 115 5.40 -1.96 -6.32
CA TYR A 115 5.30 -3.28 -5.72
C TYR A 115 4.19 -3.31 -4.66
N TYR A 116 4.11 -2.27 -3.82
CA TYR A 116 3.11 -2.16 -2.78
C TYR A 116 1.70 -1.96 -3.36
N GLN A 117 1.57 -1.13 -4.40
CA GLN A 117 0.27 -0.90 -5.07
C GLN A 117 -0.29 -2.18 -5.70
N THR A 118 0.60 -3.05 -6.19
CA THR A 118 0.21 -4.30 -6.85
C THR A 118 -0.03 -5.43 -5.86
N MET A 119 0.81 -5.55 -4.84
CA MET A 119 0.86 -6.72 -3.96
C MET A 119 0.17 -6.54 -2.60
N SER A 120 -0.01 -5.30 -2.12
CA SER A 120 -0.53 -5.06 -0.76
C SER A 120 -1.84 -5.79 -0.48
N ALA A 121 -2.76 -5.84 -1.45
CA ALA A 121 -4.04 -6.54 -1.33
C ALA A 121 -3.94 -8.04 -1.03
N PHE A 122 -2.78 -8.67 -1.29
CA PHE A 122 -2.51 -10.07 -1.00
C PHE A 122 -1.71 -10.27 0.30
N SER A 123 -1.32 -9.17 0.95
CA SER A 123 -0.60 -9.20 2.22
C SER A 123 -1.57 -9.18 3.40
N PRO A 124 -1.28 -9.91 4.50
CA PRO A 124 -2.03 -9.76 5.74
C PRO A 124 -1.96 -8.32 6.31
N THR A 125 -0.94 -7.55 5.91
CA THR A 125 -0.76 -6.14 6.32
C THR A 125 -1.85 -5.19 5.83
N THR A 126 -2.72 -5.64 4.93
CA THR A 126 -3.96 -4.91 4.57
C THR A 126 -4.95 -4.84 5.72
N TRP A 127 -4.96 -5.82 6.63
CA TRP A 127 -5.91 -5.89 7.74
C TRP A 127 -5.26 -5.70 9.10
N ILE A 128 -4.01 -6.14 9.25
CA ILE A 128 -3.28 -6.09 10.52
C ILE A 128 -1.83 -5.67 10.23
N THR A 129 -1.40 -4.53 10.73
CA THR A 129 -0.09 -3.94 10.43
C THR A 129 1.01 -4.34 11.41
N GLY A 130 2.26 -4.04 11.05
CA GLY A 130 3.42 -4.27 11.91
C GLY A 130 3.71 -5.76 12.12
N TYR A 131 4.41 -6.06 13.21
CA TYR A 131 4.77 -7.41 13.63
C TYR A 131 3.59 -8.41 13.68
N TYR A 132 2.34 -7.94 13.76
CA TYR A 132 1.16 -8.79 13.84
C TYR A 132 0.69 -9.37 12.49
N GLY A 133 1.02 -8.72 11.36
CA GLY A 133 0.63 -9.19 10.03
C GLY A 133 1.74 -9.14 8.98
N ALA A 134 2.88 -8.54 9.28
CA ALA A 134 4.04 -8.56 8.41
C ALA A 134 4.69 -9.95 8.35
N HIS A 135 5.27 -10.27 7.20
CA HIS A 135 6.12 -11.46 7.08
C HIS A 135 7.38 -11.29 7.93
N PRO A 136 7.90 -12.36 8.55
CA PRO A 136 9.12 -12.29 9.35
C PRO A 136 10.28 -11.65 8.58
N GLY A 137 10.85 -10.58 9.14
CA GLY A 137 11.95 -9.83 8.54
C GLY A 137 11.57 -8.87 7.41
N ASP A 138 10.28 -8.63 7.17
CA ASP A 138 9.76 -7.79 6.07
C ASP A 138 10.37 -8.19 4.71
N VAL A 139 10.53 -9.50 4.50
CA VAL A 139 11.22 -10.08 3.33
C VAL A 139 10.52 -9.79 1.99
N ASP A 140 9.25 -9.39 2.04
CA ASP A 140 8.45 -8.96 0.89
C ASP A 140 8.26 -7.44 0.80
N GLY A 141 8.75 -6.68 1.80
CA GLY A 141 8.62 -5.23 1.92
C GLY A 141 7.18 -4.75 2.15
N LEU A 142 6.24 -5.60 2.56
CA LEU A 142 4.83 -5.25 2.68
C LEU A 142 4.43 -4.74 4.07
N ASP A 143 5.36 -4.59 5.03
CA ASP A 143 5.10 -4.04 6.38
C ASP A 143 4.77 -2.53 6.39
N THR A 144 4.50 -1.92 5.24
CA THR A 144 4.10 -0.51 5.11
C THR A 144 5.14 0.50 5.64
N THR A 145 6.35 0.03 5.96
CA THR A 145 7.49 0.79 6.49
C THR A 145 8.27 1.46 5.36
N TYR A 146 8.44 0.76 4.24
CA TYR A 146 9.21 1.25 3.11
C TYR A 146 8.41 2.21 2.23
N ARG A 147 8.94 3.42 2.07
CA ARG A 147 8.51 4.45 1.13
C ARG A 147 9.73 5.18 0.63
N ALA A 148 9.80 5.37 -0.67
CA ALA A 148 10.95 5.99 -1.31
C ALA A 148 10.73 7.51 -1.46
N ASN A 149 11.83 8.25 -1.40
CA ASN A 149 11.85 9.69 -1.69
C ASN A 149 12.13 9.89 -3.18
N ASN A 150 11.77 11.07 -3.69
CA ASN A 150 12.03 11.46 -5.08
C ASN A 150 11.50 10.43 -6.08
N THR A 151 10.31 9.87 -5.81
CA THR A 151 9.73 8.81 -6.61
C THR A 151 8.78 9.38 -7.64
N LEU A 152 8.94 8.96 -8.89
CA LEU A 152 7.90 9.01 -9.90
C LEU A 152 7.21 7.66 -9.93
N GLU A 153 5.88 7.64 -9.86
CA GLU A 153 5.05 6.43 -9.94
C GLU A 153 3.97 6.65 -10.99
N TYR A 154 3.85 5.72 -11.93
CA TYR A 154 2.77 5.66 -12.90
C TYR A 154 1.92 4.42 -12.66
N THR A 155 0.59 4.57 -12.73
CA THR A 155 -0.38 3.47 -12.73
C THR A 155 -1.32 3.64 -13.90
N SER A 156 -1.46 2.61 -14.74
CA SER A 156 -2.32 2.64 -15.92
C SER A 156 -3.81 2.70 -15.54
N PRO A 157 -4.70 3.08 -16.47
CA PRO A 157 -6.11 2.75 -16.36
C PRO A 157 -6.30 1.24 -16.26
N LYS A 158 -7.50 0.83 -15.82
CA LYS A 158 -7.91 -0.56 -15.83
C LYS A 158 -8.38 -0.97 -17.23
N TRP A 159 -7.63 -1.86 -17.88
CA TRP A 159 -7.97 -2.42 -19.19
C TRP A 159 -8.48 -3.84 -19.04
N TYR A 160 -9.79 -4.06 -19.12
CA TYR A 160 -10.40 -5.40 -19.02
C TYR A 160 -9.97 -6.22 -17.78
N GLY A 161 -9.73 -5.56 -16.65
CA GLY A 161 -9.23 -6.24 -15.44
C GLY A 161 -7.74 -6.08 -15.18
N LEU A 162 -6.96 -5.70 -16.20
CA LEU A 162 -5.52 -5.49 -16.15
C LEU A 162 -5.16 -4.07 -15.70
N THR A 163 -4.12 -3.96 -14.88
CA THR A 163 -3.50 -2.71 -14.44
C THR A 163 -1.99 -2.89 -14.41
N LEU A 164 -1.25 -1.94 -14.97
CA LEU A 164 0.21 -1.89 -14.96
C LEU A 164 0.65 -0.73 -14.07
N SER A 165 1.76 -0.90 -13.36
CA SER A 165 2.37 0.17 -12.57
C SER A 165 3.89 0.13 -12.66
N GLY A 166 4.54 1.29 -12.58
CA GLY A 166 5.99 1.41 -12.53
C GLY A 166 6.44 2.62 -11.71
N SER A 167 7.50 2.45 -10.93
CA SER A 167 8.16 3.49 -10.14
C SER A 167 9.63 3.59 -10.44
N TYR A 168 10.13 4.82 -10.31
CA TYR A 168 11.54 5.12 -10.26
C TYR A 168 11.80 6.19 -9.20
N SER A 169 12.73 5.91 -8.29
CA SER A 169 13.14 6.81 -7.22
C SER A 169 14.57 7.25 -7.44
N PHE A 170 14.78 8.55 -7.56
CA PHE A 170 16.11 9.11 -7.80
C PHE A 170 16.94 9.15 -6.51
N GLY A 171 18.19 8.67 -6.58
CA GLY A 171 19.11 8.67 -5.44
C GLY A 171 19.70 10.03 -5.09
N GLY A 172 19.54 11.05 -5.94
CA GLY A 172 19.97 12.43 -5.67
C GLY A 172 21.47 12.69 -5.82
N VAL A 173 22.21 11.80 -6.50
CA VAL A 173 23.66 11.94 -6.72
C VAL A 173 23.93 12.78 -7.97
N ALA A 174 24.61 13.92 -7.83
CA ALA A 174 24.95 14.78 -8.96
C ALA A 174 25.76 14.04 -10.03
N GLY A 175 25.35 14.13 -11.29
CA GLY A 175 26.01 13.46 -12.41
C GLY A 175 25.66 11.96 -12.58
N SER A 176 24.81 11.39 -11.73
CA SER A 176 24.34 10.00 -11.86
C SER A 176 22.86 9.89 -11.55
N THR A 177 22.07 9.46 -12.54
CA THR A 177 20.64 9.21 -12.36
C THR A 177 20.38 7.87 -11.64
N ASN A 178 21.31 6.91 -11.72
CA ASN A 178 21.14 5.56 -11.21
C ASN A 178 21.78 5.30 -9.84
N ALA A 179 22.79 6.08 -9.43
CA ALA A 179 23.44 5.89 -8.14
C ALA A 179 22.45 6.13 -7.00
N GLY A 180 22.26 5.12 -6.14
CA GLY A 180 21.29 5.15 -5.03
C GLY A 180 19.83 5.14 -5.47
N SER A 181 19.53 4.86 -6.74
CA SER A 181 18.16 4.76 -7.25
C SER A 181 17.50 3.45 -6.87
N THR A 182 16.17 3.47 -6.78
CA THR A 182 15.35 2.25 -6.66
C THR A 182 14.22 2.29 -7.69
N TRP A 183 13.81 1.13 -8.17
CA TRP A 183 12.73 1.02 -9.15
C TRP A 183 11.87 -0.20 -8.84
N ALA A 184 10.60 -0.16 -9.24
CA ALA A 184 9.69 -1.28 -9.14
C ALA A 184 8.72 -1.27 -10.32
N THR A 185 8.22 -2.44 -10.69
CA THR A 185 7.15 -2.60 -11.66
C THR A 185 6.13 -3.61 -11.14
N GLY A 186 4.90 -3.50 -11.62
CA GLY A 186 3.81 -4.34 -11.15
C GLY A 186 2.77 -4.55 -12.24
N ILE A 187 2.17 -5.74 -12.23
CA ILE A 187 1.06 -6.12 -13.09
C ILE A 187 0.01 -6.74 -12.18
N ARG A 188 -1.21 -6.19 -12.23
CA ARG A 188 -2.37 -6.74 -11.52
C ARG A 188 -3.45 -7.08 -12.52
N SER A 189 -4.00 -8.29 -12.43
CA SER A 189 -5.15 -8.70 -13.24
C SER A 189 -6.26 -9.25 -12.36
N PHE A 190 -7.51 -8.95 -12.71
CA PHE A 190 -8.67 -9.64 -12.19
C PHE A 190 -9.50 -10.09 -13.39
N ILE A 191 -9.18 -11.29 -13.90
CA ILE A 191 -9.97 -11.92 -14.95
C ILE A 191 -11.10 -12.65 -14.25
N LEU A 192 -12.35 -12.24 -14.51
CA LEU A 192 -13.52 -13.01 -14.11
C LEU A 192 -13.80 -14.05 -15.20
N GLU A 193 -13.19 -15.23 -15.10
CA GLU A 193 -13.60 -16.37 -15.95
C GLU A 193 -14.87 -16.99 -15.36
N ALA A 194 -16.01 -16.44 -15.74
CA ALA A 194 -17.26 -17.19 -15.70
C ALA A 194 -17.36 -17.98 -17.01
N ARG A 195 -17.20 -19.31 -16.99
CA ARG A 195 -18.05 -20.34 -17.66
C ARG A 195 -17.48 -21.77 -17.50
N TYR A 196 -18.22 -22.59 -16.74
CA TYR A 196 -18.51 -24.03 -16.87
C TYR A 196 -17.52 -25.03 -17.52
N GLY A 197 -17.19 -26.10 -16.79
CA GLY A 197 -16.78 -27.41 -17.35
C GLY A 197 -15.91 -28.24 -16.42
N ALA A 198 -16.40 -29.40 -15.97
CA ALA A 198 -15.71 -30.30 -15.03
C ALA A 198 -14.72 -31.28 -15.70
N VAL A 199 -13.93 -31.97 -14.85
CA VAL A 199 -13.29 -33.32 -15.01
C VAL A 199 -11.82 -33.34 -15.51
N PRO A 200 -10.90 -34.23 -15.03
CA PRO A 200 -10.45 -34.57 -13.67
C PRO A 200 -8.91 -34.49 -13.51
N THR A 201 -8.43 -34.74 -12.29
CA THR A 201 -7.03 -34.70 -11.82
C THR A 201 -6.10 -35.78 -12.41
N SER A 202 -4.82 -35.46 -12.67
CA SER A 202 -3.67 -36.39 -12.63
C SER A 202 -2.32 -35.63 -12.51
N TYR A 203 -1.60 -35.82 -11.39
CA TYR A 203 -0.17 -35.51 -11.17
C TYR A 203 0.71 -36.67 -11.72
N PRO A 204 2.06 -36.60 -11.95
CA PRO A 204 3.07 -35.94 -11.08
C PRO A 204 4.40 -35.40 -11.72
N GLY A 205 5.16 -34.61 -10.95
CA GLY A 205 6.64 -34.72 -10.89
C GLY A 205 7.54 -33.58 -11.44
N THR A 206 8.31 -32.99 -10.51
CA THR A 206 9.75 -32.59 -10.62
C THR A 206 10.16 -31.12 -10.85
N ALA A 207 10.85 -30.60 -9.82
CA ALA A 207 11.97 -29.65 -9.74
C ALA A 207 11.86 -28.17 -10.15
N HIS A 208 11.92 -27.35 -9.10
CA HIS A 208 12.34 -25.96 -8.93
C HIS A 208 13.21 -25.29 -10.01
N ARG A 209 12.75 -24.12 -10.47
CA ARG A 209 13.58 -22.93 -10.71
C ARG A 209 12.90 -21.71 -10.09
N CYS A 210 13.64 -20.97 -9.28
CA CYS A 210 13.19 -19.74 -8.63
C CYS A 210 13.28 -18.59 -9.64
N ASN A 211 12.15 -18.19 -10.20
CA ASN A 211 11.87 -16.89 -10.78
C ASN A 211 10.41 -16.63 -10.40
N SER A 212 10.14 -15.90 -9.31
CA SER A 212 8.78 -15.72 -8.82
C SER A 212 8.02 -14.70 -9.67
N LEU A 213 7.54 -15.13 -10.83
CA LEU A 213 6.28 -14.64 -11.39
C LEU A 213 5.16 -15.30 -10.57
N SER A 214 4.72 -14.63 -9.52
CA SER A 214 3.57 -15.09 -8.72
C SER A 214 2.27 -14.67 -9.39
N LEU A 215 1.76 -15.53 -10.27
CA LEU A 215 0.34 -15.53 -10.63
C LEU A 215 -0.41 -16.20 -9.47
N TYR A 216 -1.00 -15.41 -8.58
CA TYR A 216 -1.93 -15.92 -7.58
C TYR A 216 -3.35 -15.50 -7.94
N ASP A 217 -4.19 -16.51 -8.14
CA ASP A 217 -5.63 -16.37 -8.21
C ASP A 217 -6.17 -16.28 -6.77
N ALA A 218 -7.02 -15.30 -6.49
CA ALA A 218 -7.47 -14.99 -5.15
C ALA A 218 -8.59 -15.94 -4.69
N PRO A 219 -8.50 -16.60 -3.52
CA PRO A 219 -9.61 -17.35 -2.98
C PRO A 219 -10.58 -16.40 -2.27
N GLY A 220 -11.79 -16.25 -2.81
CA GLY A 220 -12.88 -15.57 -2.15
C GLY A 220 -14.21 -16.31 -2.30
N ALA A 221 -14.73 -16.86 -1.20
CA ALA A 221 -16.17 -16.91 -0.90
C ALA A 221 -16.41 -17.57 0.48
N GLN A 222 -16.44 -16.75 1.53
CA GLN A 222 -17.23 -17.09 2.73
C GLN A 222 -18.71 -17.11 2.30
N ARG A 223 -19.36 -18.27 2.38
CA ARG A 223 -20.83 -18.34 2.30
C ARG A 223 -21.36 -18.73 3.67
N GLU A 224 -21.82 -17.70 4.36
CA GLU A 224 -22.80 -17.79 5.43
C GLU A 224 -24.08 -18.47 4.90
N ARG A 225 -24.54 -19.52 5.58
CA ARG A 225 -25.92 -20.01 5.44
C ARG A 225 -26.48 -20.28 6.83
N GLN A 226 -27.47 -19.45 7.19
CA GLN A 226 -28.38 -19.66 8.31
C GLN A 226 -29.10 -21.00 8.23
N VAL A 227 -29.20 -21.64 9.41
CA VAL A 227 -30.37 -22.30 10.01
C VAL A 227 -31.24 -23.22 9.15
N ARG A 228 -31.29 -24.51 9.53
CA ARG A 228 -32.56 -25.22 9.69
C ARG A 228 -32.44 -26.40 10.67
N ASN A 229 -33.42 -26.47 11.58
CA ASN A 229 -33.71 -27.54 12.53
C ASN A 229 -33.82 -28.93 11.90
N GLY A 230 -33.50 -29.95 12.70
CA GLY A 230 -33.71 -31.37 12.47
C GLY A 230 -32.81 -32.17 13.38
#